data_AF-A0A944XLA7-F1
#
_entry.id   AF-A0A944XLA7-F1
#
_cell.length_a   1.000
_cell.length_b   1.000
_cell.length_c   1.000
_cell.angle_alpha   90.00
_cell.angle_beta   90.00
_cell.angle_gamma   90.00
#
_symmetry.space_group_name_H-M   'P 1'
#
loop_
_entity.id
_entity.type
_entity.pdbx_description
1 polymer ?
#
loop_
_entity_poly.entity_id
_entity_poly.type
_entity_poly.pdbx_seq_one_letter_code
_entity_poly.pdbx_strand_id
1 'polypeptide(L)'
;MKKEFSFKKDKYKSARGGYSRLLDICCRKCDATVLVYQKDGPGTLRRLYVDRILDPPSLMGIQSLKIKEIPALKCKVCKEIIGTAYIYKKEKRKAFRLYQDAIVRKLRKLKK
;
A
#
# COMPACT_ATOMS: atom_id res chain seq x y z
N MET A 1 11.34 17.13 -7.74
CA MET A 1 11.97 15.78 -7.75
C MET A 1 11.03 14.77 -8.39
N LYS A 2 11.41 14.21 -9.54
CA LYS A 2 10.68 13.14 -10.23
C LYS A 2 10.99 11.83 -9.48
N LYS A 3 10.00 11.22 -8.82
CA LYS A 3 10.16 9.88 -8.23
C LYS A 3 9.88 8.84 -9.31
N GLU A 4 10.93 8.20 -9.81
CA GLU A 4 10.80 7.01 -10.65
C GLU A 4 10.45 5.82 -9.77
N PHE A 5 9.30 5.22 -10.04
CA PHE A 5 8.84 4.04 -9.31
C PHE A 5 9.10 2.80 -10.15
N SER A 6 10.00 1.93 -9.69
CA SER A 6 10.22 0.62 -10.29
C SER A 6 9.29 -0.42 -9.64
N PHE A 7 8.64 -1.24 -10.47
CA PHE A 7 7.83 -2.34 -9.96
C PHE A 7 8.72 -3.44 -9.39
N LYS A 8 8.42 -3.90 -8.17
CA LYS A 8 9.00 -5.12 -7.62
C LYS A 8 8.54 -6.33 -8.44
N LYS A 9 9.51 -7.06 -9.00
CA LYS A 9 9.31 -8.29 -9.76
C LYS A 9 9.82 -9.45 -8.91
N ASP A 10 8.89 -10.20 -8.32
CA ASP A 10 9.18 -11.30 -7.42
C ASP A 10 8.12 -12.40 -7.58
N LYS A 11 8.33 -13.56 -6.93
CA LYS A 11 7.45 -14.72 -7.04
C LYS A 11 5.98 -14.42 -6.78
N TYR A 12 5.66 -13.43 -5.93
CA TYR A 12 4.28 -13.07 -5.63
C TYR A 12 3.61 -12.28 -6.77
N LYS A 13 4.39 -11.53 -7.55
CA LYS A 13 3.88 -10.89 -8.78
C LYS A 13 3.59 -11.96 -9.83
N SER A 14 4.50 -12.90 -10.04
CA SER A 14 4.32 -13.99 -11.01
C SER A 14 3.11 -14.87 -10.67
N ALA A 15 2.95 -15.23 -9.40
CA ALA A 15 1.80 -16.00 -8.90
C ALA A 15 0.43 -15.29 -9.07
N ARG A 16 0.42 -13.98 -9.39
CA ARG A 16 -0.79 -13.16 -9.55
C ARG A 16 -1.00 -12.69 -10.99
N GLY A 17 -0.49 -13.45 -11.96
CA GLY A 17 -0.66 -13.21 -13.39
C GLY A 17 0.33 -12.21 -13.98
N GLY A 18 1.43 -11.91 -13.30
CA GLY A 18 2.56 -11.17 -13.87
C GLY A 18 2.32 -9.67 -14.11
N TYR A 19 1.12 -9.16 -13.86
CA TYR A 19 0.81 -7.75 -14.04
C TYR A 19 0.71 -6.98 -12.71
N SER A 20 1.16 -5.73 -12.76
CA SER A 20 1.15 -4.81 -11.64
C SER A 20 0.63 -3.45 -12.10
N ARG A 21 -0.12 -2.78 -11.23
CA ARG A 21 -0.57 -1.39 -11.42
C ARG A 21 -0.11 -0.55 -10.24
N LEU A 22 0.22 0.71 -10.50
CA LEU A 22 0.44 1.68 -9.42
C LEU A 22 -0.88 2.33 -9.04
N LEU A 23 -1.14 2.39 -7.75
CA LEU A 23 -2.28 3.07 -7.17
C LEU A 23 -1.80 4.14 -6.20
N ASP A 24 -2.32 5.34 -6.36
CA ASP A 24 -2.31 6.34 -5.30
C ASP A 24 -3.47 6.04 -4.36
N ILE A 25 -3.13 5.79 -3.09
CA ILE A 25 -4.11 5.60 -2.03
C ILE A 25 -4.31 6.96 -1.37
N CYS A 26 -5.48 7.54 -1.57
CA CYS A 26 -5.88 8.83 -1.03
C CYS A 26 -6.82 8.62 0.16
N CYS A 27 -6.77 9.52 1.14
CA CYS A 27 -7.75 9.55 2.21
C CYS A 27 -9.08 10.07 1.66
N ARG A 28 -10.20 9.38 1.93
CA ARG A 28 -11.52 9.82 1.44
C ARG A 28 -11.96 11.15 2.05
N LYS A 29 -11.54 11.45 3.29
CA LYS A 29 -11.98 12.62 4.05
C LYS A 29 -11.35 13.94 3.58
N CYS A 30 -10.08 13.92 3.18
CA CYS A 30 -9.35 15.13 2.80
C CYS A 30 -8.69 15.05 1.41
N ASP A 31 -8.95 13.98 0.66
CA ASP A 31 -8.37 13.65 -0.66
C ASP A 31 -6.83 13.59 -0.72
N ALA A 32 -6.14 13.77 0.40
CA ALA A 32 -4.69 13.76 0.47
C ALA A 32 -4.13 12.36 0.14
N THR A 33 -3.08 12.31 -0.67
CA THR A 33 -2.36 11.07 -0.97
C THR A 33 -1.63 10.57 0.27
N VAL A 34 -1.99 9.37 0.72
CA VAL A 34 -1.46 8.72 1.91
C VAL A 34 -0.21 7.93 1.56
N LEU A 35 -0.28 7.15 0.47
CA LEU A 35 0.82 6.33 0.00
C LEU A 35 0.66 5.94 -1.49
N VAL A 36 1.78 5.53 -2.08
CA VAL A 36 1.84 4.94 -3.42
C VAL A 36 2.02 3.43 -3.27
N TYR A 37 1.15 2.66 -3.91
CA TYR A 37 1.09 1.21 -3.75
C TYR A 37 1.18 0.48 -5.08
N GLN A 38 2.00 -0.57 -5.11
CA GLN A 38 2.00 -1.54 -6.20
C GLN A 38 0.94 -2.61 -5.97
N LYS A 39 -0.12 -2.59 -6.77
CA LYS A 39 -1.14 -3.64 -6.78
C LYS A 39 -0.81 -4.69 -7.82
N ASP A 40 -0.56 -5.92 -7.36
CA ASP A 40 -0.38 -7.08 -8.23
C ASP A 40 -1.70 -7.86 -8.38
N GLY A 41 -2.02 -8.23 -9.61
CA GLY A 41 -3.18 -9.07 -9.94
C GLY A 41 -4.55 -8.37 -9.89
N PRO A 42 -5.64 -9.13 -10.17
CA PRO A 42 -6.99 -8.60 -10.31
C PRO A 42 -7.69 -8.30 -8.99
N GLY A 43 -8.88 -7.71 -9.05
CA GLY A 43 -9.78 -7.56 -7.90
C GLY A 43 -9.60 -6.29 -7.05
N THR A 44 -10.42 -6.17 -6.00
CA THR A 44 -10.45 -5.00 -5.11
C THR A 44 -9.30 -4.98 -4.10
N LEU A 45 -8.79 -3.79 -3.79
CA LEU A 45 -7.73 -3.61 -2.80
C LEU A 45 -8.29 -3.61 -1.37
N ARG A 46 -8.33 -4.78 -0.75
CA ARG A 46 -8.75 -4.95 0.65
C ARG A 46 -7.59 -4.92 1.65
N ARG A 47 -6.36 -5.11 1.15
CA ARG A 47 -5.15 -5.24 1.94
C ARG A 47 -3.98 -4.60 1.22
N LEU A 48 -3.10 -3.96 1.98
CA LEU A 48 -1.83 -3.41 1.49
C LEU A 48 -0.69 -4.23 2.07
N TYR A 49 0.10 -4.89 1.25
CA TYR A 49 1.32 -5.52 1.74
C TYR A 49 2.38 -4.44 1.99
N VAL A 50 3.01 -4.47 3.17
CA VAL A 50 4.00 -3.44 3.56
C VAL A 50 5.15 -3.40 2.55
N ASP A 51 5.56 -4.57 2.04
CA ASP A 51 6.62 -4.68 1.05
C ASP A 51 6.28 -4.11 -0.35
N ARG A 52 5.01 -3.76 -0.60
CA ARG A 52 4.54 -3.17 -1.86
C ARG A 52 4.24 -1.68 -1.78
N ILE A 53 4.49 -1.07 -0.63
CA ILE A 53 4.46 0.38 -0.46
C ILE A 53 5.74 0.94 -1.09
N LEU A 54 5.58 1.88 -2.01
CA LEU A 54 6.69 2.52 -2.72
C LEU A 54 6.93 3.96 -2.23
N ASP A 55 5.93 4.59 -1.62
CA ASP A 55 6.02 5.94 -1.07
C ASP A 55 4.97 6.15 0.02
N PRO A 56 5.17 7.01 1.03
CA PRO A 56 6.41 7.72 1.39
C PRO A 56 7.50 6.82 1.99
N PRO A 57 8.78 7.26 2.02
CA PRO A 57 9.89 6.50 2.60
C PRO A 57 9.65 6.13 4.08
N SER A 58 8.93 6.98 4.81
CA SER A 58 8.52 6.72 6.19
C SER A 58 7.77 5.39 6.35
N LEU A 59 6.98 4.98 5.36
CA LEU A 59 6.24 3.72 5.38
C LEU A 59 7.05 2.53 4.84
N MET A 60 8.04 2.79 3.99
CA MET A 60 8.93 1.74 3.47
C MET A 60 9.79 1.13 4.59
N GLY A 61 10.26 1.94 5.54
CA GLY A 61 11.05 1.49 6.69
C GLY A 61 10.29 0.60 7.67
N ILE A 62 8.95 0.62 7.65
CA ILE A 62 8.12 -0.15 8.58
C ILE A 62 8.16 -1.66 8.26
N GLN A 63 8.65 -2.05 7.08
CA GLN A 63 8.86 -3.46 6.77
C GLN A 63 9.81 -4.16 7.78
N SER A 64 10.78 -3.43 8.32
CA SER A 64 11.76 -3.94 9.28
C SER A 64 11.23 -4.05 10.72
N LEU A 65 10.17 -3.31 11.08
CA LEU A 65 9.60 -3.29 12.44
C LEU A 65 8.77 -4.55 12.74
N LYS A 66 8.69 -4.98 14.01
CA LYS A 66 7.80 -6.07 14.42
C LYS A 66 6.35 -5.61 14.29
N ILE A 67 5.42 -6.52 13.98
CA ILE A 67 4.00 -6.16 13.77
C ILE A 67 3.37 -5.39 14.93
N LYS A 68 3.80 -5.69 16.17
CA LYS A 68 3.31 -5.02 17.39
C LYS A 68 3.69 -3.55 17.47
N GLU A 69 4.77 -3.16 16.79
CA GLU A 69 5.29 -1.80 16.75
C GLU A 69 4.77 -1.02 15.54
N ILE A 70 4.06 -1.68 14.62
CA ILE A 70 3.51 -1.04 13.43
C ILE A 70 2.22 -0.33 13.84
N PRO A 71 2.19 1.01 13.87
CA PRO A 71 0.96 1.73 14.17
C PRO A 71 -0.09 1.51 13.07
N ALA A 72 -1.34 1.78 13.40
CA ALA A 72 -2.40 1.86 12.40
C ALA A 72 -2.01 2.86 11.29
N LEU A 73 -2.39 2.54 10.06
CA LEU A 73 -2.19 3.42 8.92
C LEU A 73 -3.15 4.60 9.05
N LYS A 74 -2.60 5.80 9.25
CA LYS A 74 -3.38 7.03 9.42
C LYS A 74 -3.02 8.04 8.33
N CYS A 75 -3.98 8.89 7.98
CA CYS A 75 -3.71 10.04 7.13
C CYS A 75 -2.83 11.06 7.89
N LYS A 76 -1.76 11.55 7.26
CA LYS A 76 -0.90 12.58 7.88
C LYS A 76 -1.58 13.95 8.01
N VAL A 77 -2.59 14.23 7.18
CA VAL A 77 -3.28 15.52 7.12
C VAL A 77 -4.44 15.56 8.12
N CYS A 78 -5.41 14.66 8.01
CA CYS A 78 -6.64 14.69 8.82
C CYS A 78 -6.64 13.68 9.98
N LYS A 79 -5.55 12.91 10.16
CA LYS A 79 -5.39 11.88 11.21
C LYS A 79 -6.40 10.71 11.15
N GLU A 80 -7.21 10.66 10.10
CA GLU A 80 -8.19 9.59 9.85
C GLU A 80 -7.51 8.22 9.80
N ILE A 81 -8.11 7.21 10.43
CA ILE A 81 -7.57 5.85 10.43
C ILE A 81 -8.02 5.16 9.14
N ILE A 82 -7.04 4.75 8.34
CA ILE A 82 -7.25 4.14 7.02
C ILE A 82 -7.15 2.62 7.09
N GLY A 83 -6.40 2.09 8.03
CA GLY A 83 -6.28 0.65 8.20
C GLY A 83 -5.44 0.24 9.38
N THR A 84 -5.46 -1.05 9.70
CA THR A 84 -4.74 -1.63 10.84
C THR A 84 -3.70 -2.64 10.37
N ALA A 85 -2.54 -2.64 11.02
CA ALA A 85 -1.47 -3.59 10.71
C ALA A 85 -1.84 -4.99 11.20
N TYR A 86 -1.60 -6.01 10.38
CA TYR A 86 -1.75 -7.41 10.76
C TYR A 86 -0.80 -8.31 9.94
N ILE A 87 -0.66 -9.57 10.36
CA ILE A 87 0.06 -10.59 9.57
C ILE A 87 -0.96 -11.42 8.80
N TYR A 88 -0.83 -11.45 7.48
CA TYR A 88 -1.65 -12.30 6.64
C TYR A 88 -1.18 -13.75 6.75
N LYS A 89 -1.94 -14.58 7.48
CA LYS A 89 -1.57 -15.95 7.84
C LYS A 89 -1.16 -16.84 6.66
N LYS A 90 -1.85 -16.76 5.51
CA LYS A 90 -1.57 -17.64 4.35
C LYS A 90 -0.19 -17.42 3.75
N GLU A 91 0.31 -16.18 3.73
CA GLU A 91 1.63 -15.86 3.17
C GLU A 91 2.66 -15.52 4.25
N LYS A 92 2.28 -15.51 5.54
CA LYS A 92 3.09 -15.01 6.67
C LYS A 92 3.68 -13.61 6.40
N ARG A 93 2.96 -12.77 5.67
CA ARG A 93 3.40 -11.43 5.25
C ARG A 93 2.72 -10.33 6.05
N LYS A 94 3.47 -9.28 6.37
CA LYS A 94 2.95 -8.07 7.02
C LYS A 94 2.09 -7.28 6.03
N ALA A 95 0.89 -6.92 6.46
CA ALA A 95 -0.04 -6.16 5.64
C ALA A 95 -0.88 -5.21 6.50
N PHE A 96 -1.46 -4.19 5.87
CA PHE A 96 -2.52 -3.39 6.46
C PHE A 96 -3.87 -3.89 5.96
N ARG A 97 -4.82 -4.10 6.87
CA ARG A 97 -6.23 -4.30 6.53
C ARG A 97 -6.83 -2.91 6.32
N LEU A 98 -7.30 -2.64 5.11
CA LEU A 98 -7.88 -1.35 4.76
C LEU A 98 -9.34 -1.26 5.17
N TYR A 99 -9.73 -0.11 5.69
CA TYR A 99 -11.13 0.31 5.76
C TYR A 99 -11.50 0.88 4.39
N GLN A 100 -12.33 0.15 3.65
CA GLN A 100 -12.61 0.48 2.25
C GLN A 100 -13.27 1.85 2.11
N ASP A 101 -14.08 2.25 3.09
CA ASP A 101 -14.74 3.54 3.10
C ASP A 101 -13.84 4.71 3.52
N ALA A 102 -12.65 4.44 4.06
CA ALA A 102 -11.70 5.47 4.46
C ALA A 102 -10.76 5.91 3.31
N ILE A 103 -10.78 5.22 2.17
CA ILE A 103 -9.84 5.45 1.07
C ILE A 103 -10.50 5.66 -0.28
N VAL A 104 -9.80 6.42 -1.12
CA VAL A 104 -10.03 6.52 -2.56
C VAL A 104 -8.78 5.98 -3.25
N ARG A 105 -8.98 5.22 -4.34
CA ARG A 105 -7.89 4.62 -5.11
C ARG A 105 -7.83 5.30 -6.46
N LYS A 106 -6.72 5.97 -6.77
CA LYS A 106 -6.50 6.60 -8.08
C LYS A 106 -5.44 5.80 -8.84
N LEU A 107 -5.71 5.48 -10.11
CA LEU A 107 -4.74 4.76 -10.93
C LEU A 107 -3.61 5.72 -11.31
N ARG A 108 -2.39 5.40 -10.91
CA ARG A 108 -1.22 6.21 -11.23
C ARG A 108 -0.62 5.71 -12.53
N LYS A 109 -0.59 6.58 -13.55
CA LYS A 109 0.17 6.31 -14.78
C LYS A 109 1.66 6.41 -14.44
N LEU A 110 2.42 5.36 -14.76
CA LEU A 110 3.86 5.46 -14.88
C LEU A 110 4.14 6.40 -16.06
N LYS A 111 4.71 7.58 -15.78
CA LYS A 111 5.26 8.40 -16.85
C LYS A 111 6.54 7.70 -17.30
N LYS A 112 6.51 7.19 -18.53
CA LYS A 112 7.71 6.72 -19.26
C LYS A 112 8.67 7.89 -19.48
#